data_AF-A0A353GYR2-F1
#
_entry.id   AF-A0A353GYR2-F1
#
_cell.length_a   1.000
_cell.length_b   1.000
_cell.length_c   1.000
_cell.angle_alpha   90.00
_cell.angle_beta   90.00
_cell.angle_gamma   90.00
#
_symmetry.space_group_name_H-M   'P 1'
#
loop_
_entity.id
_entity.type
_entity.pdbx_description
1 polymer ?
#
loop_
_entity_poly.entity_id
_entity_poly.type
_entity_poly.pdbx_seq_one_letter_code
_entity_poly.pdbx_strand_id
1 'polypeptide(L)'
;MSTSLSTTEFNLFRKYIAEQCGINIEEDKAYLIESRFSKLLADSGLSSFEELYNRITQHADRRMAEKIIDAITTNETLWFRDKTPWEILETILLPQYIEELRGGKRTKVRIWSAACSTGQEPYSLAM
;
A
#
# COMPACT_ATOMS: atom_id res chain seq x y z
N MET A 1 26.33 1.42 -11.24
CA MET A 1 27.13 1.63 -10.01
C MET A 1 26.34 1.02 -8.87
N SER A 2 26.99 0.25 -7.99
CA SER A 2 26.35 -0.37 -6.82
C SER A 2 26.17 0.70 -5.74
N THR A 3 25.02 1.39 -5.74
CA THR A 3 24.68 2.35 -4.69
C THR A 3 24.21 1.53 -3.49
N SER A 4 25.06 1.35 -2.49
CA SER A 4 24.73 0.58 -1.29
C SER A 4 24.07 1.46 -0.23
N LEU A 5 22.97 0.99 0.38
CA LEU A 5 22.28 1.72 1.44
C LEU A 5 23.07 1.65 2.76
N SER A 6 23.45 2.80 3.33
CA SER A 6 24.08 2.84 4.66
C SER A 6 23.07 2.66 5.79
N THR A 7 23.53 2.23 6.96
CA THR A 7 22.68 2.11 8.16
C THR A 7 22.03 3.43 8.57
N THR A 8 22.74 4.55 8.38
CA THR A 8 22.20 5.89 8.67
C THR A 8 21.05 6.24 7.74
N GLU A 9 21.25 6.07 6.42
CA GLU A 9 20.20 6.30 5.41
C GLU A 9 19.01 5.36 5.62
N PHE A 10 19.26 4.09 5.92
CA PHE A 10 18.21 3.13 6.26
C PHE A 10 17.34 3.63 7.42
N ASN A 11 17.95 4.09 8.52
CA ASN A 11 17.21 4.59 9.67
C ASN A 11 16.42 5.86 9.36
N LEU A 12 16.96 6.73 8.51
CA LEU A 12 16.25 7.94 8.03
C LEU A 12 15.00 7.56 7.22
N PHE A 13 15.13 6.67 6.23
CA PHE A 13 14.00 6.20 5.44
C PHE A 13 12.99 5.41 6.28
N ARG A 14 13.45 4.54 7.18
CA ARG A 14 12.59 3.78 8.10
C ARG A 14 11.73 4.73 8.93
N LYS A 15 12.34 5.75 9.53
CA LYS A 15 11.61 6.76 10.33
C LYS A 15 10.61 7.52 9.46
N TYR A 16 11.05 7.99 8.29
CA TYR A 16 10.21 8.73 7.37
C TYR A 16 8.98 7.93 6.93
N ILE A 17 9.16 6.67 6.53
CA ILE A 17 8.08 5.77 6.10
C ILE A 17 7.10 5.52 7.25
N ALA A 18 7.60 5.27 8.46
CA ALA A 18 6.75 5.10 9.64
C ALA A 18 5.91 6.35 9.94
N GLU A 19 6.50 7.55 9.81
CA GLU A 19 5.80 8.82 10.02
C GLU A 19 4.75 9.11 8.94
N GLN A 20 5.00 8.73 7.68
CA GLN A 20 4.09 9.03 6.57
C GLN A 20 2.93 8.04 6.43
N CYS A 21 3.17 6.74 6.61
CA CYS A 21 2.16 5.71 6.35
C CYS A 21 2.03 4.62 7.43
N GLY A 22 2.75 4.76 8.56
CA GLY A 22 2.65 3.82 9.69
C GLY A 22 3.32 2.46 9.45
N ILE A 23 4.05 2.29 8.34
CA ILE A 23 4.75 1.04 8.04
C ILE A 23 6.08 1.03 8.80
N ASN A 24 6.24 0.09 9.73
CA ASN A 24 7.50 -0.15 10.42
C ASN A 24 8.30 -1.23 9.69
N ILE A 25 9.47 -0.87 9.18
CA ILE A 25 10.39 -1.78 8.52
C ILE A 25 11.42 -2.26 9.55
N GLU A 26 11.53 -3.57 9.69
CA GLU A 26 12.53 -4.21 10.55
C GLU A 26 13.93 -4.18 9.89
N GLU A 27 14.99 -4.27 10.70
CA GLU A 27 16.37 -4.15 10.22
C GLU A 27 16.77 -5.28 9.26
N ASP A 28 16.26 -6.49 9.49
CA ASP A 28 16.43 -7.65 8.61
C ASP A 28 15.80 -7.47 7.23
N LYS A 29 14.89 -6.49 7.09
CA LYS A 29 14.20 -6.11 5.85
C LYS A 29 14.82 -4.89 5.17
N ALA A 30 16.01 -4.44 5.57
CA ALA A 30 16.69 -3.30 4.94
C ALA A 30 16.89 -3.46 3.42
N TYR A 31 17.11 -4.69 2.95
CA TYR A 31 17.22 -5.00 1.52
C TYR A 31 15.96 -4.64 0.71
N LEU A 32 14.77 -4.54 1.35
CA LEU A 32 13.55 -4.10 0.66
C LEU A 32 13.64 -2.64 0.25
N ILE A 33 14.17 -1.78 1.12
CA ILE A 33 14.38 -0.37 0.81
C ILE A 33 15.37 -0.25 -0.34
N GLU A 34 16.51 -0.92 -0.21
CA GLU A 34 17.57 -0.88 -1.22
C GLU A 34 17.07 -1.35 -2.58
N SER A 35 16.40 -2.51 -2.66
CA SER A 35 15.87 -3.05 -3.92
C SER A 35 14.76 -2.19 -4.54
N ARG A 36 13.77 -1.75 -3.75
CA ARG A 36 12.62 -0.98 -4.25
C ARG A 36 13.02 0.44 -4.64
N PHE A 37 13.96 1.06 -3.92
CA PHE A 37 14.36 2.45 -4.19
C PHE A 37 15.50 2.55 -5.21
N SER A 38 16.28 1.48 -5.45
CA SER A 38 17.27 1.46 -6.53
C SER A 38 16.66 1.78 -7.89
N LYS A 39 15.44 1.27 -8.15
CA LYS A 39 14.69 1.61 -9.38
C LYS A 39 14.30 3.09 -9.40
N LEU A 40 13.83 3.63 -8.27
CA LEU A 40 13.47 5.04 -8.15
C LEU A 40 14.66 5.97 -8.36
N LEU A 41 15.84 5.62 -7.84
CA LEU A 41 17.08 6.37 -8.08
C LEU A 41 17.41 6.44 -9.57
N ALA A 42 17.39 5.28 -10.25
CA ALA A 42 17.64 5.20 -11.69
C ALA A 42 16.63 6.03 -12.50
N ASP A 43 15.34 5.90 -12.21
CA ASP A 43 14.27 6.61 -12.92
C ASP A 43 14.30 8.14 -12.69
N SER A 44 14.87 8.59 -11.57
CA SER A 44 14.96 10.01 -11.20
C SER A 44 16.31 10.66 -11.54
N GLY A 45 17.27 9.88 -12.05
CA GLY A 45 18.62 10.34 -12.36
C GLY A 45 19.46 10.70 -11.13
N LEU A 46 19.08 10.19 -9.95
CA LEU A 46 19.78 10.41 -8.69
C LEU A 46 20.88 9.37 -8.50
N SER A 47 21.97 9.77 -7.84
CA SER A 47 23.17 8.96 -7.70
C SER A 47 23.32 8.30 -6.33
N SER A 48 22.62 8.81 -5.31
CA SER A 48 22.68 8.30 -3.94
C SER A 48 21.33 8.30 -3.20
N PHE A 49 21.24 7.46 -2.17
CA PHE A 49 20.09 7.42 -1.25
C PHE A 49 19.98 8.71 -0.43
N GLU A 50 21.10 9.31 -0.05
CA GLU A 50 21.14 10.64 0.54
C GLU A 50 20.49 11.72 -0.35
N GLU A 51 20.82 11.76 -1.65
CA GLU A 51 20.19 12.70 -2.60
C GLU A 51 18.68 12.50 -2.67
N LEU A 52 18.22 11.24 -2.70
CA LEU A 52 16.80 10.90 -2.68
C LEU A 52 16.13 11.38 -1.39
N TYR A 53 16.77 11.18 -0.24
CA TYR A 53 16.25 11.62 1.05
C TYR A 53 16.19 13.15 1.15
N ASN A 54 17.22 13.85 0.68
CA ASN A 54 17.24 15.31 0.65
C ASN A 54 16.17 15.87 -0.30
N ARG A 55 15.90 15.19 -1.42
CA ARG A 55 14.85 15.58 -2.36
C ARG A 55 13.44 15.54 -1.74
N ILE A 56 13.14 14.55 -0.93
CA ILE A 56 11.82 14.45 -0.28
C ILE A 56 11.69 15.34 0.97
N THR A 57 12.80 15.61 1.67
CA THR A 57 12.77 16.38 2.93
C THR A 57 13.05 17.87 2.73
N GLN A 58 14.15 18.24 2.06
CA GLN A 58 14.59 19.63 1.89
C GLN A 58 13.85 20.33 0.76
N HIS A 59 13.66 19.65 -0.37
CA HIS A 59 12.95 20.20 -1.52
C HIS A 59 11.43 19.98 -1.47
N ALA A 60 10.94 19.26 -0.45
CA ALA A 60 9.54 18.92 -0.25
C ALA A 60 8.86 18.37 -1.52
N ASP A 61 9.59 17.54 -2.29
CA ASP A 61 9.08 16.94 -3.53
C ASP A 61 8.01 15.88 -3.21
N ARG A 62 6.76 16.35 -3.13
CA ARG A 62 5.61 15.51 -2.79
C ARG A 62 5.40 14.34 -3.76
N ARG A 63 5.70 14.53 -5.05
CA ARG A 63 5.56 13.45 -6.05
C ARG A 63 6.60 12.36 -5.81
N MET A 64 7.81 12.73 -5.40
CA MET A 64 8.83 11.76 -5.05
C MET A 64 8.50 11.04 -3.74
N ALA A 65 7.96 11.74 -2.76
CA ALA A 65 7.45 11.13 -1.53
C ALA A 65 6.34 10.09 -1.79
N GLU A 66 5.36 10.43 -2.64
CA GLU A 66 4.29 9.51 -3.04
C GLU A 66 4.84 8.24 -3.72
N LYS A 67 5.83 8.39 -4.61
CA LYS A 67 6.51 7.25 -5.25
C LYS A 67 7.28 6.37 -4.25
N ILE A 68 7.89 6.95 -3.23
CA ILE A 68 8.56 6.20 -2.15
C ILE A 68 7.55 5.37 -1.36
N ILE A 69 6.41 5.98 -1.00
CA ILE A 69 5.35 5.29 -0.28
C ILE A 69 4.77 4.15 -1.14
N ASP A 70 4.50 4.40 -2.42
CA ASP A 70 4.00 3.39 -3.35
C ASP A 70 5.01 2.24 -3.56
N ALA A 71 6.30 2.58 -3.67
CA ALA A 71 7.34 1.58 -3.83
C ALA A 71 7.50 0.70 -2.59
N ILE A 72 7.18 1.17 -1.38
CA ILE A 72 7.29 0.39 -0.14
C ILE A 72 6.00 -0.35 0.24
N THR A 73 4.83 0.08 -0.23
CA THR A 73 3.59 -0.67 -0.05
C THR A 73 3.61 -1.94 -0.89
N THR A 74 2.96 -3.00 -0.41
CA THR A 74 2.76 -4.23 -1.19
C THR A 74 1.41 -4.11 -1.88
N ASN A 75 1.43 -3.69 -3.15
CA ASN A 75 0.22 -3.43 -3.94
C ASN A 75 -0.35 -4.70 -4.60
N GLU A 76 -0.27 -5.86 -3.95
CA GLU A 76 -0.84 -7.10 -4.50
C GLU A 76 -2.35 -7.13 -4.33
N THR A 77 -3.08 -7.19 -5.45
CA THR A 77 -4.54 -7.36 -5.46
C THR A 77 -4.95 -8.08 -6.74
N LEU A 78 -6.00 -8.90 -6.64
CA LEU A 78 -6.51 -9.74 -7.73
C LEU A 78 -8.03 -9.66 -7.77
N TRP A 79 -8.59 -9.87 -8.95
CA TRP A 79 -10.02 -10.11 -9.09
C TRP A 79 -10.42 -11.33 -8.29
N PHE A 80 -11.42 -11.18 -7.43
CA PHE A 80 -11.92 -12.24 -6.56
C PHE A 80 -10.80 -12.96 -5.78
N ARG A 81 -9.84 -12.18 -5.25
CA ARG A 81 -8.74 -12.69 -4.43
C ARG A 81 -9.31 -13.50 -3.26
N ASP A 82 -8.77 -14.71 -3.07
CA ASP A 82 -9.18 -15.68 -2.06
C ASP A 82 -10.68 -16.02 -2.14
N LYS A 83 -10.99 -17.21 -2.68
CA LYS A 83 -12.38 -17.58 -3.04
C LYS A 83 -13.35 -17.55 -1.84
N THR A 84 -12.88 -17.93 -0.65
CA THR A 84 -13.71 -18.10 0.55
C THR A 84 -14.47 -16.85 0.99
N PRO A 85 -13.86 -15.65 1.09
CA PRO A 85 -14.60 -14.40 1.33
C PRO A 85 -15.81 -14.19 0.40
N TRP A 86 -15.66 -14.46 -0.89
CA TRP A 86 -16.73 -14.28 -1.88
C TRP A 86 -17.85 -15.31 -1.72
N GLU A 87 -17.49 -16.56 -1.44
CA GLU A 87 -18.46 -17.62 -1.13
C GLU A 87 -19.26 -17.28 0.12
N ILE A 88 -18.62 -16.76 1.17
CA ILE A 88 -19.31 -16.31 2.40
C ILE A 88 -20.23 -15.12 2.11
N LEU A 89 -19.76 -14.16 1.33
CA LEU A 89 -20.57 -13.02 0.92
C LEU A 89 -21.84 -13.47 0.19
N GLU A 90 -21.69 -14.35 -0.80
CA GLU A 90 -22.79 -14.82 -1.65
C GLU A 90 -23.77 -15.74 -0.91
N THR A 91 -23.26 -16.69 -0.13
CA THR A 91 -24.10 -17.75 0.45
C THR A 91 -24.65 -17.43 1.83
N ILE A 92 -24.03 -16.50 2.56
CA ILE A 92 -24.39 -16.18 3.95
C ILE A 92 -24.83 -14.72 4.08
N LEU A 93 -23.94 -13.78 3.75
CA LEU A 93 -24.16 -12.36 4.10
C LEU A 93 -25.22 -11.70 3.22
N LEU A 94 -25.16 -11.88 1.89
CA LEU A 94 -26.12 -11.28 0.96
C LEU A 94 -27.57 -11.77 1.22
N PRO A 95 -27.85 -13.08 1.38
CA PRO A 95 -29.19 -13.55 1.72
C PRO A 95 -29.71 -12.93 3.02
N GLN A 96 -28.86 -12.85 4.05
CA GLN A 96 -29.22 -12.24 5.33
C GLN A 96 -29.56 -10.75 5.16
N TYR A 97 -28.73 -9.99 4.44
CA TYR A 97 -28.97 -8.57 4.22
C TYR A 97 -30.23 -8.30 3.39
N ILE A 98 -30.54 -9.14 2.41
CA ILE A 98 -31.76 -9.04 1.61
C ILE A 98 -33.00 -9.22 2.48
N GLU A 99 -33.01 -10.23 3.35
CA GLU A 99 -34.13 -10.47 4.27
C GLU A 99 -34.28 -9.33 5.29
N GLU A 100 -33.17 -8.79 5.83
CA GLU A 100 -33.21 -7.62 6.71
C GLU A 100 -33.76 -6.37 6.01
N LEU A 101 -33.44 -6.16 4.72
CA LEU A 101 -33.96 -5.05 3.92
C LEU A 101 -35.47 -5.22 3.66
N ARG A 102 -35.90 -6.41 3.24
CA ARG A 102 -37.33 -6.71 2.98
C ARG A 102 -38.19 -6.62 4.24
N GLY A 103 -37.65 -7.08 5.37
CA GLY A 103 -38.31 -7.02 6.67
C GLY A 103 -38.25 -5.66 7.36
N GLY A 104 -37.65 -4.63 6.72
CA GLY A 104 -37.54 -3.27 7.27
C GLY A 104 -36.58 -3.13 8.46
N LYS A 105 -35.80 -4.15 8.79
CA LYS A 105 -34.77 -4.11 9.87
C LYS A 105 -33.52 -3.33 9.45
N ARG A 106 -33.30 -3.21 8.14
CA ARG A 106 -32.20 -2.48 7.52
C ARG A 106 -32.74 -1.60 6.40
N THR A 107 -32.14 -0.42 6.20
CA THR A 107 -32.54 0.51 5.13
C THR A 107 -31.58 0.53 3.95
N LYS A 108 -30.31 0.14 4.15
CA LYS A 108 -29.29 -0.03 3.09
C LYS A 108 -28.13 -0.89 3.56
N VAL A 109 -27.39 -1.45 2.60
CA VAL A 109 -26.10 -2.13 2.83
C VAL A 109 -24.97 -1.15 2.53
N ARG A 110 -23.95 -1.14 3.38
CA ARG A 110 -22.71 -0.38 3.17
C ARG A 110 -21.54 -1.33 3.40
N ILE A 111 -20.65 -1.41 2.42
CA ILE A 111 -19.43 -2.21 2.48
C ILE A 111 -18.25 -1.26 2.34
N TRP A 112 -17.19 -1.48 3.12
CA TRP A 112 -15.94 -0.73 3.03
C TRP A 112 -14.81 -1.69 2.70
N SER A 113 -14.22 -1.54 1.50
CA SER A 113 -12.94 -2.16 1.16
C SER A 113 -11.82 -1.25 1.66
N ALA A 114 -11.24 -1.60 2.80
CA ALA A 114 -10.09 -0.91 3.36
C ALA A 114 -8.81 -1.46 2.72
N ALA A 115 -7.89 -0.57 2.32
CA ALA A 115 -6.67 -0.93 1.58
C ALA A 115 -6.94 -1.57 0.20
N CYS A 116 -7.84 -0.98 -0.59
CA CYS A 116 -8.28 -1.51 -1.90
C CYS A 116 -7.21 -1.58 -3.01
N SER A 117 -5.98 -1.12 -2.76
CA SER A 117 -4.87 -1.09 -3.73
C SER A 117 -5.33 -0.47 -5.07
N THR A 118 -5.17 -1.17 -6.20
CA THR A 118 -5.60 -0.73 -7.53
C THR A 118 -7.10 -0.93 -7.83
N GLY A 119 -7.90 -1.35 -6.85
CA GLY A 119 -9.37 -1.33 -6.89
C GLY A 119 -10.06 -2.64 -7.30
N GLN A 120 -9.33 -3.71 -7.58
CA GLN A 120 -9.92 -4.99 -8.00
C GLN A 120 -10.90 -5.54 -6.95
N GLU A 121 -10.60 -5.42 -5.66
CA GLU A 121 -11.49 -5.87 -4.59
C GLU A 121 -12.83 -5.11 -4.55
N PRO A 122 -12.89 -3.76 -4.46
CA PRO A 122 -14.17 -3.06 -4.45
C PRO A 122 -14.95 -3.23 -5.77
N TYR A 123 -14.27 -3.44 -6.89
CA TYR A 123 -14.97 -3.79 -8.14
C TYR A 123 -15.50 -5.22 -8.13
N SER A 124 -14.75 -6.21 -7.62
CA SER A 124 -15.26 -7.57 -7.39
C SER A 124 -16.45 -7.60 -6.44
N LEU A 125 -16.50 -6.70 -5.43
CA LEU A 125 -17.67 -6.55 -4.55
C LEU A 125 -18.92 -6.00 -5.26
N ALA A 126 -18.74 -5.26 -6.36
CA ALA A 126 -19.83 -4.64 -7.10
C ALA A 126 -20.34 -5.50 -8.27
N MET A 127 -19.56 -6.50 -8.70
CA MET A 127 -19.90 -7.47 -9.75
C MET A 127 -20.73 -8.62 -9.20
#